data_AF-A0A3D4T5H8-F1
#
_entry.id   AF-A0A3D4T5H8-F1
#
_cell.length_a   1.000
_cell.length_b   1.000
_cell.length_c   1.000
_cell.angle_alpha   90.00
_cell.angle_beta   90.00
_cell.angle_gamma   90.00
#
_symmetry.space_group_name_H-M   'P 1'
#
loop_
_entity.id
_entity.type
_entity.pdbx_description
1 polymer ?
#
loop_
_entity_poly.entity_id
_entity_poly.type
_entity_poly.pdbx_seq_one_letter_code
_entity_poly.pdbx_strand_id
1 'polypeptide(L)' 'DVVITEIGGTIGDIESQPFLEAVRQISLEVGKENSLFIHVTLVPFLRGSDEHKSKP' A
#
# COMPACT_ATOMS: atom_id res chain seq x y z
N ASP A 1 20.26 8.93 -3.91
CA ASP A 1 19.61 9.01 -2.57
C ASP A 1 18.15 8.56 -2.68
N VAL A 2 17.46 8.34 -1.56
CA VAL A 2 16.08 7.81 -1.52
C VAL A 2 15.25 8.54 -0.46
N VAL A 3 13.99 8.84 -0.76
CA VAL A 3 13.00 9.35 0.20
C VAL A 3 11.94 8.27 0.42
N ILE A 4 11.65 7.95 1.68
CA ILE A 4 10.60 7.00 2.07
C ILE A 4 9.43 7.80 2.63
N THR A 5 8.26 7.66 2.02
CA THR A 5 7.02 8.33 2.46
C THR A 5 6.01 7.28 2.90
N GLU A 6 5.66 7.30 4.18
CA GLU A 6 4.54 6.52 4.71
C GLU A 6 3.22 7.25 4.41
N ILE A 7 2.22 6.53 3.90
CA ILE A 7 0.84 7.02 3.80
C ILE A 7 0.04 6.33 4.91
N GLY A 8 -0.42 7.11 5.88
CA GLY A 8 -1.27 6.62 6.95
C GLY A 8 -2.67 6.23 6.45
N GLY A 9 -3.42 5.54 7.31
CA GLY A 9 -4.75 5.01 7.01
C GLY A 9 -4.72 3.63 6.35
N THR A 10 -5.90 3.09 6.00
CA THR A 10 -6.01 1.81 5.28
C THR A 10 -6.40 2.07 3.83
N ILE A 11 -5.86 1.28 2.90
CA ILE A 11 -6.26 1.35 1.50
C ILE A 11 -7.73 0.94 1.38
N GLY A 12 -8.52 1.80 0.74
CA GLY A 12 -9.97 1.65 0.62
C GLY A 12 -10.76 2.69 1.43
N ASP A 13 -10.14 3.29 2.43
CA ASP A 13 -10.77 4.37 3.21
C ASP A 13 -10.84 5.67 2.39
N ILE A 14 -11.93 6.42 2.57
CA ILE A 14 -12.18 7.69 1.85
C ILE A 14 -11.10 8.73 2.18
N GLU A 15 -10.61 8.75 3.42
CA GLU A 15 -9.57 9.69 3.87
C GLU A 15 -8.24 9.52 3.13
N SER A 16 -7.95 8.31 2.64
CA SER A 16 -6.70 7.97 1.98
C SER A 16 -6.68 8.35 0.49
N GLN A 17 -7.85 8.57 -0.13
CA GLN A 17 -7.95 8.77 -1.58
C GLN A 17 -7.12 9.95 -2.12
N PRO A 18 -7.12 11.14 -1.49
CA PRO A 18 -6.34 12.27 -1.99
C PRO A 18 -4.82 11.98 -1.98
N PHE A 19 -4.34 11.28 -0.96
CA PHE A 19 -2.92 10.93 -0.84
C PHE A 19 -2.52 9.89 -1.89
N LEU A 20 -3.37 8.87 -2.12
CA LEU A 20 -3.13 7.86 -3.14
C LEU A 20 -3.07 8.45 -4.55
N GLU A 21 -3.96 9.41 -4.85
CA GLU A 21 -3.92 10.11 -6.12
C GLU A 21 -2.67 10.98 -6.26
N ALA A 22 -2.25 11.69 -5.21
CA ALA A 22 -1.03 12.50 -5.23
C ALA A 22 0.22 11.65 -5.52
N VAL A 23 0.40 10.51 -4.85
CA VAL A 23 1.55 9.63 -5.12
C VAL A 23 1.48 8.95 -6.48
N ARG A 24 0.27 8.67 -6.97
CA ARG A 24 0.06 8.17 -8.34
C ARG A 24 0.52 9.21 -9.37
N GLN A 25 0.20 10.48 -9.18
CA GLN A 25 0.66 11.57 -10.05
C GLN A 25 2.19 11.73 -9.99
N ILE A 26 2.79 11.72 -8.79
CA ILE A 26 4.25 11.78 -8.63
C ILE A 26 4.93 10.64 -9.40
N SER A 27 4.43 9.41 -9.30
CA SER A 27 4.99 8.26 -10.03
C SER A 27 4.93 8.42 -11.55
N LEU A 28 3.90 9.09 -12.09
CA LEU A 28 3.82 9.42 -13.51
C LEU A 28 4.85 10.48 -13.91
N GLU A 29 5.08 11.48 -13.07
CA GLU A 29 6.03 12.57 -13.35
C GLU A 29 7.49 12.13 -13.29
N VAL A 30 7.87 11.35 -12.27
CA VAL A 30 9.28 10.92 -12.08
C VAL A 30 9.62 9.62 -12.82
N GLY A 31 8.59 8.87 -13.24
CA GLY A 31 8.71 7.59 -13.94
C GLY A 31 8.91 6.39 -12.99
N LYS A 32 8.75 5.19 -13.56
CA LYS A 32 8.85 3.91 -12.82
C LYS A 32 10.25 3.61 -12.28
N GLU A 33 11.29 4.10 -12.95
CA GLU A 33 12.68 3.90 -12.50
C GLU A 33 13.03 4.72 -11.25
N ASN A 34 12.24 5.77 -10.95
CA ASN A 34 12.46 6.67 -9.81
C ASN A 34 11.30 6.63 -8.79
N SER A 35 10.38 5.66 -8.89
CA SER A 35 9.27 5.50 -7.94
C SER A 35 8.99 4.04 -7.64
N LEU A 36 8.67 3.73 -6.38
CA LEU A 36 8.37 2.38 -5.90
C LEU A 36 7.17 2.44 -4.94
N PHE A 37 6.20 1.55 -5.12
CA PHE A 37 5.08 1.36 -4.21
C PHE A 37 5.25 0.08 -3.40
N ILE A 38 5.16 0.18 -2.08
CA ILE A 38 5.18 -0.96 -1.16
C ILE A 38 3.83 -0.98 -0.43
N HIS A 39 3.11 -2.10 -0.53
CA HIS A 39 1.83 -2.28 0.14
C HIS A 39 1.96 -3.31 1.26
N VAL A 40 1.68 -2.89 2.49
CA VAL A 40 1.69 -3.76 3.67
C VAL A 40 0.27 -4.31 3.87
N THR A 41 0.15 -5.63 4.00
CA THR A 41 -1.13 -6.31 4.18
C THR A 41 -1.07 -7.33 5.32
N LEU A 42 -2.23 -7.63 5.90
CA LEU A 42 -2.38 -8.64 6.93
C LEU A 42 -2.70 -9.99 6.30
N VAL A 43 -1.94 -11.02 6.67
CA VAL A 43 -2.24 -12.42 6.35
C VAL A 43 -2.71 -13.10 7.64
N PRO A 44 -4.03 -13.21 7.88
CA PRO A 44 -4.53 -13.75 9.13
C PRO A 44 -4.28 -15.26 9.24
N PHE A 45 -4.12 -15.72 10.48
CA PHE A 45 -4.04 -17.14 10.81
C PHE A 45 -5.36 -17.60 11.43
N LEU A 46 -6.00 -18.60 10.83
CA LEU A 46 -7.27 -19.15 11.30
C LEU A 46 -7.03 -20.41 12.12
N ARG A 47 -7.23 -20.32 13.44
CA ARG A 47 -7.06 -21.47 14.35
C ARG A 47 -8.02 -22.64 14.08
N GLY A 48 -9.18 -22.37 13.49
CA GLY A 48 -10.18 -23.41 13.20
C GLY A 48 -9.79 -24.37 12.07
N SER A 49 -8.89 -23.96 11.19
CA SER A 49 -8.38 -24.75 10.06
C SER A 49 -6.85 -24.84 10.01
N ASP A 50 -6.17 -24.31 11.02
CA ASP A 50 -4.71 -24.33 11.21
C ASP A 50 -3.91 -23.82 10.00
N GLU A 51 -4.42 -22.76 9.37
CA GLU A 51 -3.85 -22.25 8.13
C GLU A 51 -3.77 -20.71 8.09
N HIS A 52 -2.84 -20.21 7.28
CA HIS A 52 -2.81 -18.82 6.86
C HIS A 52 -3.73 -18.62 5.66
N LYS A 53 -4.54 -17.56 5.68
CA LYS A 53 -5.38 -17.18 4.54
C LYS A 53 -4.75 -16.02 3.77
N SER A 54 -4.44 -16.27 2.50
CA SER A 54 -3.95 -15.26 1.56
C SER A 54 -5.06 -14.38 0.98
N LYS A 55 -6.30 -14.86 1.02
CA LYS A 55 -7.48 -14.00 0.88
C LYS A 55 -7.78 -13.39 2.26
N PRO A 56 -7.76 -12.06 2.37
CA PRO A 56 -8.26 -11.39 3.57
C PRO A 56 -9.71 -11.78 3.86
#